data_AF-A0A5Q3QI59-F1
#
_entry.id   AF-A0A5Q3QI59-F1
#
_cell.length_a   1.000
_cell.length_b   1.000
_cell.length_c   1.000
_cell.angle_alpha   90.00
_cell.angle_beta   90.00
_cell.angle_gamma   90.00
#
_symmetry.space_group_name_H-M   'P 1'
#
loop_
_entity.id
_entity.type
_entity.pdbx_description
1 polymer ?
#
loop_
_entity_poly.entity_id
_entity_poly.type
_entity_poly.pdbx_seq_one_letter_code
_entity_poly.pdbx_strand_id
1 'polypeptide(L)'
;MVRKARCVATAAAVTGSAALALSLAAPANAEPLRTQPGTQAVICDYTPPAQQQQQSAIDARYDSEPDLQQRLGAPVADEVRDGDVAYREYEHGRLYWTAETWVHETYGDILAKFLEQGGHPAFGVPLTDECGTADGNGRYNHFTGTEETGLSSVYWRPDVGANLISGPVREHWEASGWETGTYGFPVSDTRPAGENGLFSDFEGDDGFGASIHFSPESGTHGTKGAIRDHWLGLGGTGSYLGFPVSDEYDVPEGKRSDFQGGHIVFNTETGEVIDVPAS
;
A
#
# COMPACT_ATOMS: atom_id res chain seq x y z
N MET A 1 41.30 59.32 23.48
CA MET A 1 40.17 58.85 22.63
C MET A 1 40.30 59.51 21.27
N VAL A 2 39.78 58.84 20.24
CA VAL A 2 39.52 59.28 18.84
C VAL A 2 40.27 58.41 17.83
N ARG A 3 39.44 57.74 17.03
CA ARG A 3 39.70 56.59 16.16
C ARG A 3 40.19 57.05 14.77
N LYS A 4 41.15 56.29 14.24
CA LYS A 4 41.49 56.09 12.81
C LYS A 4 40.31 55.40 12.10
N ALA A 5 40.09 55.40 10.78
CA ALA A 5 40.88 55.81 9.63
C ALA A 5 39.99 55.83 8.35
N ARG A 6 40.41 56.69 7.40
CA ARG A 6 40.58 56.55 5.92
C ARG A 6 39.50 55.81 5.09
N CYS A 7 38.87 56.50 4.13
CA CYS A 7 39.31 56.93 2.77
C CYS A 7 39.19 55.79 1.73
N VAL A 8 38.19 55.90 0.86
CA VAL A 8 37.89 55.01 -0.27
C VAL A 8 38.21 55.77 -1.57
N ALA A 9 38.88 55.10 -2.51
CA ALA A 9 39.11 55.58 -3.87
C ALA A 9 38.50 54.62 -4.89
N THR A 10 38.07 55.19 -6.01
CA THR A 10 37.15 54.64 -7.02
C THR A 10 37.87 53.99 -8.21
N ALA A 11 37.21 52.97 -8.78
CA ALA A 11 37.13 52.53 -10.18
C ALA A 11 38.37 52.19 -11.04
N ALA A 12 38.36 50.97 -11.62
CA ALA A 12 38.41 50.75 -13.07
C ALA A 12 37.96 49.30 -13.41
N ALA A 13 37.14 49.15 -14.45
CA ALA A 13 36.68 47.88 -15.00
C ALA A 13 37.65 47.36 -16.08
N VAL A 14 37.63 46.04 -16.37
CA VAL A 14 37.64 45.43 -17.73
C VAL A 14 37.49 43.89 -17.62
N THR A 15 36.55 43.42 -18.44
CA THR A 15 36.14 42.09 -18.95
C THR A 15 36.94 40.82 -18.67
N GLY A 16 36.21 39.75 -18.31
CA GLY A 16 36.62 38.35 -18.48
C GLY A 16 35.64 37.38 -17.77
N SER A 17 34.61 36.90 -18.48
CA SER A 17 33.71 35.86 -17.96
C SER A 17 34.38 34.50 -18.04
N ALA A 18 34.80 33.97 -16.90
CA ALA A 18 35.08 32.55 -16.70
C ALA A 18 33.85 31.92 -16.05
N ALA A 19 33.26 30.92 -16.71
CA ALA A 19 32.19 30.11 -16.12
C ALA A 19 32.79 29.27 -14.98
N LEU A 20 32.40 29.57 -13.73
CA LEU A 20 32.63 28.68 -12.60
C LEU A 20 31.68 27.49 -12.72
N ALA A 21 32.24 26.29 -12.81
CA ALA A 21 31.52 25.05 -12.53
C ALA A 21 31.12 25.05 -11.04
N LEU A 22 29.83 25.18 -10.77
CA LEU A 22 29.27 24.87 -9.45
C LEU A 22 29.20 23.35 -9.32
N SER A 23 30.16 22.79 -8.57
CA SER A 23 30.07 21.45 -8.01
C SER A 23 28.95 21.46 -6.97
N LEU A 24 27.81 20.84 -7.28
CA LEU A 24 26.79 20.48 -6.29
C LEU A 24 27.17 19.14 -5.69
N ALA A 25 27.82 19.21 -4.52
CA ALA A 25 27.92 18.06 -3.62
C ALA A 25 26.51 17.70 -3.11
N ALA A 26 26.16 16.41 -3.17
CA ALA A 26 24.96 15.88 -2.55
C ALA A 26 24.94 16.21 -1.05
N PRO A 27 23.78 16.54 -0.44
CA PRO A 27 23.71 16.71 1.00
C PRO A 27 23.95 15.35 1.67
N ALA A 28 25.08 15.23 2.37
CA ALA A 28 25.21 14.26 3.44
C ALA A 28 24.20 14.63 4.53
N ASN A 29 23.51 13.63 5.08
CA ASN A 29 22.46 13.69 6.11
C ASN A 29 21.02 13.67 5.56
N ALA A 30 20.65 12.56 4.91
CA ALA A 30 19.28 12.06 5.05
C ALA A 30 19.20 11.32 6.40
N GLU A 31 18.42 11.83 7.35
CA GLU A 31 18.06 11.07 8.55
C GLU A 31 17.21 9.86 8.13
N PRO A 32 17.45 8.65 8.69
CA PRO A 32 16.64 7.49 8.34
C PRO A 32 15.21 7.69 8.85
N LEU A 33 14.25 7.35 7.99
CA LEU A 33 12.83 7.20 8.34
C LEU A 33 12.71 6.37 9.63
N ARG A 34 11.90 6.86 10.57
CA ARG A 34 11.61 6.20 11.84
C ARG A 34 11.10 4.78 11.59
N THR A 35 11.85 3.78 12.02
CA THR A 35 11.36 2.42 12.16
C THR A 35 10.47 2.34 13.40
N GLN A 36 9.20 1.95 13.23
CA GLN A 36 8.40 1.41 14.33
C GLN A 36 8.73 -0.09 14.48
N PRO A 37 8.88 -0.60 15.72
CA PRO A 37 9.17 -2.01 15.93
C PRO A 37 7.87 -2.82 15.94
N GLY A 38 7.69 -3.73 14.98
CA GLY A 38 6.62 -4.73 14.99
C GLY A 38 6.35 -5.29 13.60
N THR A 39 6.81 -6.53 13.36
CA THR A 39 6.57 -7.36 12.18
C THR A 39 7.30 -6.91 10.91
N GLN A 40 8.40 -7.62 10.58
CA GLN A 40 9.13 -7.43 9.33
C GLN A 40 8.27 -7.92 8.16
N ALA A 41 7.66 -7.01 7.41
CA ALA A 41 7.46 -7.26 6.00
C ALA A 41 8.85 -7.56 5.41
N VAL A 42 8.98 -8.66 4.68
CA VAL A 42 10.22 -8.95 3.95
C VAL A 42 10.33 -7.87 2.88
N ILE A 43 11.12 -6.84 3.16
CA ILE A 43 11.50 -5.86 2.14
C ILE A 43 12.40 -6.64 1.19
N CYS A 44 11.89 -6.91 -0.02
CA CYS A 44 12.70 -7.39 -1.12
C CYS A 44 13.64 -6.23 -1.50
N ASP A 45 14.80 -6.14 -0.85
CA ASP A 45 15.72 -5.01 -0.99
C ASP A 45 16.23 -4.88 -2.44
N TYR A 46 15.70 -3.91 -3.18
CA TYR A 46 16.28 -3.47 -4.45
C TYR A 46 17.37 -2.42 -4.16
N THR A 47 18.61 -2.72 -4.58
CA THR A 47 19.70 -1.74 -4.58
C THR A 47 19.95 -1.27 -6.02
N PRO A 48 19.75 0.03 -6.33
CA PRO A 48 19.84 0.52 -7.71
C PRO A 48 21.28 0.46 -8.27
N PRO A 49 21.46 0.11 -9.56
CA PRO A 49 22.75 0.18 -10.23
C PRO A 49 23.19 1.63 -10.47
N ALA A 50 24.51 1.85 -10.62
CA ALA A 50 25.07 3.15 -10.95
C ALA A 50 24.64 3.63 -12.36
N GLN A 51 24.12 4.85 -12.47
CA GLN A 51 23.59 5.39 -13.72
C GLN A 51 24.70 5.76 -14.73
N GLN A 52 24.58 5.26 -15.97
CA GLN A 52 25.37 5.74 -17.11
C GLN A 52 24.66 6.96 -17.76
N GLN A 53 25.42 7.98 -18.15
CA GLN A 53 24.97 9.36 -18.46
C GLN A 53 23.93 9.55 -19.58
N GLN A 54 23.39 8.49 -20.18
CA GLN A 54 22.38 8.57 -21.26
C GLN A 54 21.30 7.49 -21.21
N GLN A 55 21.35 6.59 -20.22
CA GLN A 55 20.40 5.49 -20.09
C GLN A 55 19.37 5.83 -19.01
N SER A 56 18.08 5.59 -19.25
CA SER A 56 17.08 5.77 -18.21
C SER A 56 17.30 4.75 -17.09
N ALA A 57 16.80 5.04 -15.88
CA ALA A 57 16.90 4.10 -14.77
C ALA A 57 16.22 2.75 -15.10
N ILE A 58 15.11 2.80 -15.84
CA ILE A 58 14.38 1.61 -16.29
C ILE A 58 15.25 0.79 -17.25
N ASP A 59 15.83 1.42 -18.27
CA ASP A 59 16.73 0.74 -19.20
C ASP A 59 17.94 0.14 -18.46
N ALA A 60 18.53 0.89 -17.53
CA ALA A 60 19.69 0.45 -16.78
C ALA A 60 19.39 -0.80 -15.93
N ARG A 61 18.23 -0.86 -15.25
CA ARG A 61 17.81 -2.05 -14.50
C ARG A 61 17.55 -3.23 -15.44
N TYR A 62 16.69 -3.02 -16.44
CA TYR A 62 16.30 -4.06 -17.39
C TYR A 62 17.51 -4.70 -18.08
N ASP A 63 18.47 -3.91 -18.57
CA ASP A 63 19.67 -4.43 -19.25
C ASP A 63 20.62 -5.19 -18.32
N SER A 64 20.59 -4.91 -17.01
CA SER A 64 21.49 -5.51 -16.03
C SER A 64 20.98 -6.82 -15.41
N GLU A 65 19.70 -7.16 -15.60
CA GLU A 65 19.02 -8.27 -14.92
C GLU A 65 18.41 -9.26 -15.92
N PRO A 66 19.15 -10.31 -16.35
CA PRO A 66 18.63 -11.30 -17.30
C PRO A 66 17.34 -12.01 -16.85
N ASP A 67 17.18 -12.25 -15.55
CA ASP A 67 15.97 -12.88 -15.00
C ASP A 67 14.75 -11.95 -15.12
N LEU A 68 14.96 -10.63 -14.99
CA LEU A 68 13.92 -9.63 -15.20
C LEU A 68 13.51 -9.57 -16.67
N GLN A 69 14.47 -9.63 -17.59
CA GLN A 69 14.21 -9.70 -19.04
C GLN A 69 13.40 -10.96 -19.40
N GLN A 70 13.77 -12.11 -18.84
CA GLN A 70 13.05 -13.36 -19.06
C GLN A 70 11.61 -13.29 -18.53
N ARG A 71 11.41 -12.62 -17.38
CA ARG A 71 10.12 -12.47 -16.73
C ARG A 71 9.19 -11.51 -17.47
N LEU A 72 9.70 -10.35 -17.87
CA LEU A 72 8.89 -9.27 -18.45
C LEU A 72 8.76 -9.38 -19.97
N GLY A 73 9.69 -10.05 -20.65
CA GLY A 73 9.76 -10.08 -22.11
C GLY A 73 10.25 -8.75 -22.69
N ALA A 74 10.15 -8.61 -24.01
CA ALA A 74 10.64 -7.42 -24.70
C ALA A 74 9.82 -6.15 -24.37
N PRO A 75 10.42 -4.95 -24.41
CA PRO A 75 9.65 -3.71 -24.31
C PRO A 75 8.68 -3.59 -25.51
N VAL A 76 7.41 -3.25 -25.23
CA VAL A 76 6.37 -3.11 -26.27
C VAL A 76 6.08 -1.66 -26.64
N ALA A 77 6.57 -0.71 -25.84
CA ALA A 77 6.44 0.72 -26.07
C ALA A 77 7.68 1.47 -25.55
N ASP A 78 7.85 2.71 -26.00
CA ASP A 78 8.84 3.62 -25.43
C ASP A 78 8.51 3.95 -23.97
N GLU A 79 9.51 4.39 -23.20
CA GLU A 79 9.28 4.89 -21.84
C GLU A 79 8.36 6.12 -21.86
N VAL A 80 7.34 6.09 -21.00
CA VAL A 80 6.39 7.18 -20.81
C VAL A 80 6.75 7.96 -19.55
N ARG A 81 6.65 9.29 -19.64
CA ARG A 81 6.76 10.21 -18.50
C ARG A 81 5.38 10.78 -18.18
N ASP A 82 4.96 10.63 -16.93
CA ASP A 82 3.69 11.11 -16.39
C ASP A 82 3.97 11.83 -15.05
N GLY A 83 4.18 13.14 -15.13
CA GLY A 83 4.69 13.93 -14.00
C GLY A 83 6.05 13.41 -13.52
N ASP A 84 6.14 13.10 -12.22
CA ASP A 84 7.34 12.55 -11.58
C ASP A 84 7.50 11.03 -11.76
N VAL A 85 6.54 10.38 -12.40
CA VAL A 85 6.55 8.95 -12.70
C VAL A 85 7.10 8.71 -14.10
N ALA A 86 8.01 7.74 -14.22
CA ALA A 86 8.30 7.07 -15.48
C ALA A 86 7.80 5.64 -15.45
N TYR A 87 7.33 5.13 -16.58
CA TYR A 87 7.07 3.70 -16.71
C TYR A 87 7.30 3.22 -18.14
N ARG A 88 7.54 1.92 -18.28
CA ARG A 88 7.58 1.27 -19.59
C ARG A 88 6.85 -0.07 -19.54
N GLU A 89 6.06 -0.32 -20.59
CA GLU A 89 5.39 -1.58 -20.82
C GLU A 89 6.31 -2.60 -21.51
N TYR A 90 6.20 -3.84 -21.04
CA TYR A 90 6.84 -5.03 -21.57
C TYR A 90 5.77 -6.08 -21.89
N GLU A 91 6.12 -7.12 -22.64
CA GLU A 91 5.18 -8.16 -23.08
C GLU A 91 4.36 -8.78 -21.94
N HIS A 92 4.95 -8.89 -20.75
CA HIS A 92 4.36 -9.57 -19.59
C HIS A 92 4.30 -8.71 -18.32
N GLY A 93 4.73 -7.45 -18.38
CA GLY A 93 4.69 -6.59 -17.20
C GLY A 93 5.01 -5.13 -17.48
N ARG A 94 5.24 -4.38 -16.41
CA ARG A 94 5.56 -2.95 -16.47
C ARG A 94 6.60 -2.61 -15.41
N LEU A 95 7.63 -1.87 -15.81
CA LEU A 95 8.57 -1.23 -14.90
C LEU A 95 8.12 0.19 -14.63
N TYR A 96 8.15 0.58 -13.35
CA TYR A 96 7.89 1.92 -12.86
C TYR A 96 9.15 2.51 -12.27
N TRP A 97 9.36 3.81 -12.41
CA TRP A 97 10.43 4.55 -11.76
C TRP A 97 9.92 5.86 -11.18
N THR A 98 10.31 6.15 -9.95
CA THR A 98 10.32 7.51 -9.37
C THR A 98 11.64 7.76 -8.67
N ALA A 99 11.92 9.03 -8.35
CA ALA A 99 13.09 9.36 -7.54
C ALA A 99 13.01 8.80 -6.10
N GLU A 100 11.80 8.53 -5.60
CA GLU A 100 11.56 8.08 -4.23
C GLU A 100 11.58 6.55 -4.11
N THR A 101 10.95 5.85 -5.05
CA THR A 101 10.77 4.38 -5.02
C THR A 101 11.77 3.64 -5.89
N TRP A 102 12.58 4.34 -6.70
CA TRP A 102 13.44 3.69 -7.70
C TRP A 102 12.64 2.85 -8.70
N VAL A 103 13.31 1.91 -9.39
CA VAL A 103 12.68 1.07 -10.41
C VAL A 103 12.05 -0.15 -9.75
N HIS A 104 10.77 -0.43 -10.01
CA HIS A 104 10.06 -1.62 -9.55
C HIS A 104 9.22 -2.26 -10.65
N GLU A 105 9.14 -3.61 -10.66
CA GLU A 105 8.23 -4.33 -11.57
C GLU A 105 6.86 -4.64 -10.96
N THR A 106 5.89 -4.68 -11.86
CA THR A 106 4.58 -5.31 -11.67
C THR A 106 4.28 -6.15 -12.92
N TYR A 107 3.76 -7.36 -12.76
CA TYR A 107 3.51 -8.25 -13.89
C TYR A 107 2.31 -9.18 -13.63
N GLY A 108 1.94 -9.95 -14.66
CA GLY A 108 0.88 -10.96 -14.57
C GLY A 108 -0.47 -10.42 -14.05
N ASP A 109 -1.15 -11.23 -13.25
CA ASP A 109 -2.49 -10.92 -12.73
C ASP A 109 -2.48 -9.75 -11.74
N ILE A 110 -1.37 -9.53 -11.03
CA ILE A 110 -1.22 -8.38 -10.14
C ILE A 110 -1.23 -7.08 -10.95
N LEU A 111 -0.43 -7.01 -12.03
CA LEU A 111 -0.46 -5.86 -12.94
C LEU A 111 -1.84 -5.70 -13.58
N ALA A 112 -2.46 -6.80 -14.04
CA ALA A 112 -3.77 -6.74 -14.66
C ALA A 112 -4.82 -6.11 -13.73
N LYS A 113 -4.88 -6.56 -12.46
CA LYS A 113 -5.77 -5.98 -11.44
C LYS A 113 -5.42 -4.52 -11.15
N PHE A 114 -4.14 -4.21 -10.98
CA PHE A 114 -3.69 -2.84 -10.71
C PHE A 114 -4.12 -1.87 -11.82
N LEU A 115 -3.96 -2.25 -13.10
CA LEU A 115 -4.40 -1.43 -14.24
C LEU A 115 -5.92 -1.37 -14.39
N GLU A 116 -6.64 -2.47 -14.12
CA GLU A 116 -8.11 -2.51 -14.09
C GLU A 116 -8.67 -1.47 -13.11
N GLN A 117 -8.03 -1.33 -11.94
CA GLN A 117 -8.41 -0.38 -10.91
C GLN A 117 -7.93 1.05 -11.18
N GLY A 118 -7.32 1.30 -12.35
CA GLY A 118 -6.89 2.63 -12.79
C GLY A 118 -5.38 2.87 -12.67
N GLY A 119 -4.61 1.93 -12.12
CA GLY A 119 -3.14 1.95 -12.11
C GLY A 119 -2.56 3.07 -11.25
N HIS A 120 -1.37 3.55 -11.65
CA HIS A 120 -0.60 4.51 -10.87
C HIS A 120 -1.27 5.87 -10.64
N PRO A 121 -2.15 6.39 -11.52
CA PRO A 121 -2.91 7.60 -11.21
C PRO A 121 -3.86 7.44 -10.02
N ALA A 122 -4.38 6.24 -9.77
CA ALA A 122 -5.35 5.99 -8.70
C ALA A 122 -4.69 5.45 -7.42
N PHE A 123 -3.67 4.60 -7.57
CA PHE A 123 -3.10 3.81 -6.47
C PHE A 123 -1.60 4.02 -6.27
N GLY A 124 -1.02 5.02 -6.94
CA GLY A 124 0.40 5.35 -6.81
C GLY A 124 1.32 4.33 -7.49
N VAL A 125 2.62 4.44 -7.25
CA VAL A 125 3.61 3.56 -7.89
C VAL A 125 3.98 2.38 -7.00
N PRO A 126 4.54 1.28 -7.56
CA PRO A 126 5.00 0.16 -6.75
C PRO A 126 6.12 0.57 -5.79
N LEU A 127 6.02 0.08 -4.54
CA LEU A 127 7.03 0.17 -3.47
C LEU A 127 7.91 -1.08 -3.41
N THR A 128 7.47 -2.16 -4.04
CA THR A 128 8.19 -3.43 -4.07
C THR A 128 8.15 -3.98 -5.47
N ASP A 129 9.13 -4.84 -5.78
CA ASP A 129 8.97 -5.86 -6.81
C ASP A 129 7.90 -6.88 -6.36
N GLU A 130 7.50 -7.80 -7.24
CA GLU A 130 6.55 -8.85 -6.84
C GLU A 130 7.24 -9.83 -5.87
N CYS A 131 6.73 -9.91 -4.64
CA CYS A 131 7.26 -10.79 -3.61
C CYS A 131 6.29 -11.96 -3.33
N GLY A 132 6.79 -13.06 -2.79
CA GLY A 132 5.96 -14.14 -2.26
C GLY A 132 5.37 -13.77 -0.91
N THR A 133 4.13 -14.18 -0.64
CA THR A 133 3.53 -14.05 0.70
C THR A 133 4.26 -14.93 1.72
N ALA A 134 4.19 -14.57 3.01
CA ALA A 134 4.91 -15.23 4.08
C ALA A 134 4.42 -16.67 4.31
N ASP A 135 3.15 -16.96 4.02
CA ASP A 135 2.57 -18.30 4.04
C ASP A 135 2.99 -19.17 2.83
N GLY A 136 3.67 -18.57 1.83
CA GLY A 136 4.19 -19.22 0.64
C GLY A 136 3.14 -19.53 -0.43
N ASN A 137 1.88 -19.15 -0.25
CA ASN A 137 0.80 -19.55 -1.14
C ASN A 137 0.44 -18.51 -2.19
N GLY A 138 0.88 -17.26 -2.03
CA GLY A 138 0.53 -16.14 -2.89
C GLY A 138 1.70 -15.30 -3.35
N ARG A 139 1.35 -14.17 -3.96
CA ARG A 139 2.24 -13.11 -4.45
C ARG A 139 1.64 -11.75 -4.11
N TYR A 140 2.47 -10.72 -4.02
CA TYR A 140 1.98 -9.36 -3.85
C TYR A 140 2.94 -8.29 -4.38
N ASN A 141 2.38 -7.11 -4.67
CA ASN A 141 3.11 -5.85 -4.72
C ASN A 141 2.47 -4.87 -3.72
N HIS A 142 3.30 -4.07 -3.05
CA HIS A 142 2.84 -2.88 -2.32
C HIS A 142 2.98 -1.64 -3.19
N PHE A 143 2.14 -0.63 -2.95
CA PHE A 143 2.11 0.61 -3.71
C PHE A 143 1.99 1.81 -2.78
N THR A 144 2.51 2.96 -3.23
CA THR A 144 2.53 4.21 -2.46
C THR A 144 1.13 4.74 -2.17
N GLY A 145 0.13 4.39 -2.98
CA GLY A 145 -1.18 5.03 -2.89
C GLY A 145 -1.19 6.45 -3.44
N THR A 146 -2.33 7.11 -3.24
CA THR A 146 -2.51 8.55 -3.41
C THR A 146 -3.09 9.16 -2.12
N GLU A 147 -3.23 10.48 -2.07
CA GLU A 147 -3.94 11.14 -0.95
C GLU A 147 -5.39 10.65 -0.79
N GLU A 148 -6.02 10.21 -1.88
CA GLU A 148 -7.41 9.72 -1.89
C GLU A 148 -7.51 8.25 -1.47
N THR A 149 -6.62 7.40 -1.98
CA THR A 149 -6.70 5.95 -1.75
C THR A 149 -5.87 5.45 -0.58
N GLY A 150 -4.92 6.25 -0.09
CA GLY A 150 -3.91 5.83 0.88
C GLY A 150 -3.04 4.69 0.34
N LEU A 151 -2.13 4.17 1.18
CA LEU A 151 -1.29 3.03 0.81
C LEU A 151 -2.14 1.88 0.26
N SER A 152 -1.65 1.19 -0.76
CA SER A 152 -2.37 0.07 -1.36
C SER A 152 -1.48 -1.13 -1.60
N SER A 153 -2.11 -2.29 -1.79
CA SER A 153 -1.43 -3.54 -2.09
C SER A 153 -2.31 -4.41 -2.95
N VAL A 154 -1.71 -5.14 -3.87
CA VAL A 154 -2.43 -6.14 -4.67
C VAL A 154 -1.83 -7.49 -4.31
N TYR A 155 -2.69 -8.39 -3.81
CA TYR A 155 -2.33 -9.74 -3.40
C TYR A 155 -2.98 -10.74 -4.36
N TRP A 156 -2.24 -11.75 -4.79
CA TRP A 156 -2.70 -12.78 -5.69
C TRP A 156 -2.49 -14.19 -5.15
N ARG A 157 -3.49 -15.06 -5.32
CA ARG A 157 -3.40 -16.50 -5.09
C ARG A 157 -4.19 -17.26 -6.16
N PRO A 158 -3.80 -18.47 -6.59
CA PRO A 158 -4.45 -19.17 -7.70
C PRO A 158 -5.96 -19.44 -7.56
N ASP A 159 -6.46 -19.58 -6.34
CA ASP A 159 -7.86 -19.91 -6.02
C ASP A 159 -8.79 -18.69 -5.93
N VAL A 160 -8.26 -17.51 -5.58
CA VAL A 160 -9.03 -16.27 -5.40
C VAL A 160 -8.66 -15.13 -6.36
N GLY A 161 -7.61 -15.30 -7.16
CA GLY A 161 -7.12 -14.29 -8.09
C GLY A 161 -6.41 -13.13 -7.38
N ALA A 162 -6.26 -12.00 -8.09
CA ALA A 162 -5.66 -10.77 -7.57
C ALA A 162 -6.73 -9.87 -6.93
N ASN A 163 -6.47 -9.40 -5.70
CA ASN A 163 -7.34 -8.49 -4.95
C ASN A 163 -6.54 -7.28 -4.47
N LEU A 164 -7.06 -6.08 -4.75
CA LEU A 164 -6.49 -4.80 -4.34
C LEU A 164 -7.05 -4.37 -2.98
N ILE A 165 -6.20 -4.16 -1.99
CA ILE A 165 -6.58 -3.63 -0.67
C ILE A 165 -5.92 -2.26 -0.46
N SER A 166 -6.70 -1.25 -0.05
CA SER A 166 -6.20 0.12 0.09
C SER A 166 -6.67 0.84 1.35
N GLY A 167 -5.97 1.92 1.67
CA GLY A 167 -6.37 2.91 2.68
C GLY A 167 -6.52 2.33 4.08
N PRO A 168 -7.49 2.82 4.87
CA PRO A 168 -7.67 2.41 6.26
C PRO A 168 -7.92 0.90 6.43
N VAL A 169 -8.52 0.24 5.43
CA VAL A 169 -8.74 -1.21 5.46
C VAL A 169 -7.42 -1.97 5.38
N ARG A 170 -6.52 -1.56 4.47
CA ARG A 170 -5.17 -2.13 4.36
C ARG A 170 -4.37 -1.90 5.63
N GLU A 171 -4.41 -0.69 6.19
CA GLU A 171 -3.66 -0.33 7.40
C GLU A 171 -4.07 -1.18 8.61
N HIS A 172 -5.37 -1.43 8.78
CA HIS A 172 -5.87 -2.31 9.85
C HIS A 172 -5.47 -3.77 9.63
N TRP A 173 -5.52 -4.24 8.37
CA TRP A 173 -5.10 -5.58 8.00
C TRP A 173 -3.59 -5.80 8.23
N GLU A 174 -2.76 -4.83 7.84
CA GLU A 174 -1.32 -4.78 8.12
C GLU A 174 -1.05 -4.87 9.63
N ALA A 175 -1.72 -4.02 10.43
CA ALA A 175 -1.59 -4.03 11.89
C ALA A 175 -2.04 -5.36 12.53
N SER A 176 -2.90 -6.11 11.82
CA SER A 176 -3.41 -7.41 12.25
C SER A 176 -2.58 -8.61 11.81
N GLY A 177 -1.45 -8.38 11.14
CA GLY A 177 -0.50 -9.42 10.74
C GLY A 177 -0.62 -9.92 9.30
N TRP A 178 -1.20 -9.11 8.41
CA TRP A 178 -1.32 -9.42 6.97
C TRP A 178 -2.05 -10.74 6.71
N GLU A 179 -1.68 -11.47 5.66
CA GLU A 179 -2.27 -12.76 5.29
C GLU A 179 -2.05 -13.87 6.31
N THR A 180 -1.06 -13.71 7.20
CA THR A 180 -0.82 -14.64 8.30
C THR A 180 -1.57 -14.26 9.59
N GLY A 181 -2.23 -13.11 9.56
CA GLY A 181 -2.95 -12.52 10.67
C GLY A 181 -4.37 -13.07 10.82
N THR A 182 -5.12 -12.50 11.75
CA THR A 182 -6.42 -13.05 12.12
C THR A 182 -7.49 -12.99 11.02
N TYR A 183 -7.34 -12.06 10.07
CA TYR A 183 -8.26 -11.92 8.95
C TYR A 183 -7.87 -12.79 7.75
N GLY A 184 -6.61 -13.25 7.67
CA GLY A 184 -6.12 -14.07 6.56
C GLY A 184 -5.97 -13.30 5.24
N PHE A 185 -5.87 -14.04 4.15
CA PHE A 185 -5.70 -13.55 2.78
C PHE A 185 -6.96 -12.79 2.26
N PRO A 186 -6.79 -11.70 1.48
CA PRO A 186 -7.90 -10.95 0.90
C PRO A 186 -8.59 -11.73 -0.23
N VAL A 187 -9.92 -11.75 -0.19
CA VAL A 187 -10.77 -12.45 -1.19
C VAL A 187 -11.67 -11.50 -1.98
N SER A 188 -11.57 -10.19 -1.72
CA SER A 188 -12.18 -9.14 -2.54
C SER A 188 -11.32 -7.89 -2.60
N ASP A 189 -11.52 -7.08 -3.63
CA ASP A 189 -11.01 -5.71 -3.67
C ASP A 189 -11.60 -4.85 -2.53
N THR A 190 -10.90 -3.78 -2.13
CA THR A 190 -11.47 -2.68 -1.34
C THR A 190 -12.54 -1.96 -2.15
N ARG A 191 -13.75 -1.88 -1.59
CA ARG A 191 -14.93 -1.32 -2.25
C ARG A 191 -15.73 -0.43 -1.30
N PRO A 192 -16.56 0.50 -1.83
CA PRO A 192 -17.42 1.32 -0.99
C PRO A 192 -18.39 0.49 -0.13
N ALA A 193 -18.55 0.92 1.13
CA ALA A 193 -19.57 0.46 2.07
C ALA A 193 -20.41 1.66 2.53
N GLY A 194 -21.74 1.59 2.39
CA GLY A 194 -22.60 2.71 2.77
C GLY A 194 -22.29 3.99 1.97
N GLU A 195 -22.48 5.16 2.60
CA GLU A 195 -22.27 6.46 1.93
C GLU A 195 -20.80 6.86 1.83
N ASN A 196 -20.02 6.69 2.91
CA ASN A 196 -18.62 7.14 3.00
C ASN A 196 -17.66 6.09 3.58
N GLY A 197 -18.08 4.82 3.62
CA GLY A 197 -17.27 3.73 4.16
C GLY A 197 -16.54 2.95 3.08
N LEU A 198 -15.60 2.12 3.52
CA LEU A 198 -14.87 1.17 2.69
C LEU A 198 -14.90 -0.20 3.35
N PHE A 199 -14.76 -1.26 2.56
CA PHE A 199 -14.54 -2.59 3.11
C PHE A 199 -13.87 -3.54 2.13
N SER A 200 -13.28 -4.59 2.69
CA SER A 200 -12.82 -5.77 1.96
C SER A 200 -13.22 -7.03 2.71
N ASP A 201 -13.42 -8.11 1.97
CA ASP A 201 -13.64 -9.46 2.47
C ASP A 201 -12.32 -10.24 2.47
N PHE A 202 -12.13 -11.08 3.50
CA PHE A 202 -10.95 -11.91 3.73
C PHE A 202 -11.36 -13.33 4.11
N GLU A 203 -10.45 -14.29 4.01
CA GLU A 203 -10.74 -15.70 4.26
C GLU A 203 -11.04 -16.03 5.74
N GLY A 204 -10.51 -15.25 6.68
CA GLY A 204 -10.50 -15.56 8.11
C GLY A 204 -9.46 -16.63 8.48
N ASP A 205 -8.72 -16.44 9.58
CA ASP A 205 -7.75 -17.43 10.09
C ASP A 205 -8.37 -18.80 10.43
N ASP A 206 -9.68 -18.84 10.64
CA ASP A 206 -10.49 -20.01 10.96
C ASP A 206 -11.24 -20.58 9.74
N GLY A 207 -11.12 -19.95 8.58
CA GLY A 207 -11.79 -20.33 7.34
C GLY A 207 -13.28 -20.00 7.29
N PHE A 208 -13.82 -19.25 8.26
CA PHE A 208 -15.22 -18.84 8.31
C PHE A 208 -15.48 -17.43 7.76
N GLY A 209 -14.48 -16.84 7.10
CA GLY A 209 -14.60 -15.53 6.50
C GLY A 209 -14.43 -14.39 7.50
N ALA A 210 -13.92 -13.29 6.98
CA ALA A 210 -13.73 -12.04 7.70
C ALA A 210 -14.09 -10.86 6.79
N SER A 211 -14.47 -9.73 7.38
CA SER A 211 -14.54 -8.46 6.66
C SER A 211 -14.02 -7.35 7.54
N ILE A 212 -13.20 -6.49 6.96
CA ILE A 212 -12.73 -5.25 7.60
C ILE A 212 -13.50 -4.09 6.96
N HIS A 213 -14.13 -3.28 7.80
CA HIS A 213 -14.90 -2.11 7.38
C HIS A 213 -14.31 -0.83 7.98
N PHE A 214 -14.33 0.24 7.20
CA PHE A 214 -14.01 1.59 7.63
C PHE A 214 -15.23 2.50 7.46
N SER A 215 -15.43 3.42 8.39
CA SER A 215 -16.24 4.63 8.20
C SER A 215 -15.63 5.81 8.98
N PRO A 216 -15.83 7.06 8.56
CA PRO A 216 -15.35 8.23 9.29
C PRO A 216 -15.86 8.27 10.74
N GLU A 217 -17.08 7.79 10.99
CA GLU A 217 -17.72 7.83 12.31
C GLU A 217 -17.26 6.71 13.24
N SER A 218 -16.95 5.52 12.70
CA SER A 218 -16.66 4.33 13.51
C SER A 218 -15.18 3.97 13.55
N GLY A 219 -14.35 4.49 12.64
CA GLY A 219 -13.00 3.99 12.43
C GLY A 219 -12.98 2.71 11.61
N THR A 220 -11.88 1.94 11.70
CA THR A 220 -11.69 0.67 10.99
C THR A 220 -11.80 -0.51 11.93
N HIS A 221 -12.71 -1.43 11.64
CA HIS A 221 -12.98 -2.60 12.47
C HIS A 221 -13.32 -3.85 11.64
N GLY A 222 -12.87 -5.00 12.12
CA GLY A 222 -13.11 -6.30 11.52
C GLY A 222 -14.18 -7.10 12.25
N THR A 223 -14.97 -7.84 11.47
CA THR A 223 -15.89 -8.87 11.97
C THR A 223 -15.53 -10.21 11.36
N LYS A 224 -15.73 -11.30 12.10
CA LYS A 224 -15.34 -12.65 11.67
C LYS A 224 -16.43 -13.69 11.95
N GLY A 225 -16.35 -14.81 11.23
CA GLY A 225 -17.11 -16.02 11.47
C GLY A 225 -18.61 -15.80 11.73
N ALA A 226 -19.14 -16.45 12.77
CA ALA A 226 -20.57 -16.44 13.07
C ALA A 226 -21.14 -15.05 13.34
N ILE A 227 -20.37 -14.14 13.94
CA ILE A 227 -20.79 -12.75 14.19
C ILE A 227 -20.94 -12.01 12.87
N ARG A 228 -19.93 -12.10 12.00
CA ARG A 228 -19.95 -11.50 10.66
C ARG A 228 -21.12 -12.04 9.84
N ASP A 229 -21.30 -13.35 9.79
CA ASP A 229 -22.34 -13.97 8.97
C ASP A 229 -23.74 -13.57 9.44
N HIS A 230 -23.97 -13.49 10.76
CA HIS A 230 -25.24 -13.00 11.31
C HIS A 230 -25.47 -11.53 10.93
N TRP A 231 -24.47 -10.66 11.13
CA TRP A 231 -24.57 -9.25 10.78
C TRP A 231 -24.82 -9.00 9.29
N LEU A 232 -24.13 -9.73 8.41
CA LEU A 232 -24.37 -9.68 6.96
C LEU A 232 -25.78 -10.18 6.62
N GLY A 233 -26.28 -11.20 7.32
CA GLY A 233 -27.66 -11.69 7.20
C GLY A 233 -28.72 -10.65 7.59
N LEU A 234 -28.39 -9.72 8.48
CA LEU A 234 -29.25 -8.58 8.84
C LEU A 234 -29.20 -7.43 7.83
N GLY A 235 -28.31 -7.49 6.84
CA GLY A 235 -28.09 -6.42 5.85
C GLY A 235 -26.77 -5.66 6.03
N GLY A 236 -25.88 -6.12 6.91
CA GLY A 236 -24.55 -5.54 7.10
C GLY A 236 -24.61 -4.07 7.53
N THR A 237 -23.80 -3.21 6.90
CA THR A 237 -23.74 -1.76 7.19
C THR A 237 -25.07 -1.04 6.92
N GLY A 238 -25.98 -1.62 6.12
CA GLY A 238 -27.32 -1.09 5.88
C GLY A 238 -28.38 -1.55 6.89
N SER A 239 -28.01 -2.42 7.85
CA SER A 239 -28.91 -2.89 8.91
C SER A 239 -29.09 -1.85 10.03
N TYR A 240 -29.97 -2.13 11.00
CA TYR A 240 -30.14 -1.28 12.18
C TYR A 240 -28.90 -1.25 13.09
N LEU A 241 -27.97 -2.21 12.93
CA LEU A 241 -26.70 -2.21 13.67
C LEU A 241 -25.67 -1.24 13.06
N GLY A 242 -25.74 -0.97 11.75
CA GLY A 242 -24.79 -0.09 11.07
C GLY A 242 -23.37 -0.68 11.01
N PHE A 243 -22.36 0.19 11.04
CA PHE A 243 -20.95 -0.19 10.99
C PHE A 243 -20.46 -0.81 12.31
N PRO A 244 -19.46 -1.71 12.26
CA PRO A 244 -18.75 -2.15 13.46
C PRO A 244 -17.97 -0.97 14.09
N VAL A 245 -17.94 -0.92 15.43
CA VAL A 245 -17.18 0.04 16.25
C VAL A 245 -16.13 -0.66 17.14
N SER A 246 -16.04 -1.98 17.03
CA SER A 246 -14.97 -2.79 17.62
C SER A 246 -14.62 -3.94 16.71
N ASP A 247 -13.38 -4.42 16.83
CA ASP A 247 -13.06 -5.78 16.41
C ASP A 247 -13.78 -6.80 17.31
N GLU A 248 -13.77 -8.07 16.95
CA GLU A 248 -14.23 -9.15 17.83
C GLU A 248 -13.33 -9.27 19.07
N TYR A 249 -13.93 -9.36 20.25
CA TYR A 249 -13.22 -9.56 21.52
C TYR A 249 -13.87 -10.63 22.40
N ASP A 250 -13.08 -11.17 23.33
CA ASP A 250 -13.52 -12.19 24.29
C ASP A 250 -14.48 -11.63 25.33
N VAL A 251 -15.56 -12.37 25.57
CA VAL A 251 -16.51 -12.20 26.68
C VAL A 251 -16.69 -13.53 27.42
N PRO A 252 -17.18 -13.56 28.68
CA PRO A 252 -17.23 -14.80 29.48
C PRO A 252 -17.92 -16.00 28.80
N GLU A 253 -18.90 -15.75 27.94
CA GLU A 253 -19.71 -16.77 27.28
C GLU A 253 -19.29 -17.02 25.82
N GLY A 254 -18.28 -16.31 25.31
CA GLY A 254 -17.79 -16.46 23.94
C GLY A 254 -17.17 -15.19 23.38
N LYS A 255 -17.67 -14.72 22.25
CA LYS A 255 -17.13 -13.59 21.48
C LYS A 255 -18.17 -12.50 21.30
N ARG A 256 -17.73 -11.25 21.18
CA ARG A 256 -18.61 -10.11 20.92
C ARG A 256 -17.98 -9.12 19.95
N SER A 257 -18.80 -8.53 19.09
CA SER A 257 -18.47 -7.31 18.35
C SER A 257 -19.53 -6.25 18.62
N ASP A 258 -19.07 -5.01 18.78
CA ASP A 258 -19.93 -3.84 18.95
C ASP A 258 -20.14 -3.13 17.60
N PHE A 259 -21.34 -2.60 17.41
CA PHE A 259 -21.76 -1.88 16.22
C PHE A 259 -22.39 -0.54 16.64
N GLN A 260 -22.54 0.39 15.69
CA GLN A 260 -23.15 1.70 15.95
C GLN A 260 -24.52 1.61 16.64
N GLY A 261 -25.33 0.62 16.24
CA GLY A 261 -26.70 0.42 16.70
C GLY A 261 -26.90 -0.74 17.68
N GLY A 262 -25.85 -1.29 18.28
CA GLY A 262 -25.97 -2.43 19.19
C GLY A 262 -24.73 -3.30 19.25
N HIS A 263 -24.88 -4.58 19.57
CA HIS A 263 -23.80 -5.55 19.57
C HIS A 263 -24.31 -6.94 19.19
N ILE A 264 -23.38 -7.81 18.79
CA ILE A 264 -23.66 -9.24 18.54
C ILE A 264 -22.74 -10.05 19.43
N VAL A 265 -23.30 -11.06 20.10
CA VAL A 265 -22.57 -12.05 20.90
C VAL A 265 -22.68 -13.41 20.23
N PHE A 266 -21.55 -14.09 20.08
CA PHE A 266 -21.47 -15.50 19.72
C PHE A 266 -21.07 -16.32 20.93
N ASN A 267 -21.93 -17.25 21.35
CA ASN A 267 -21.63 -18.18 22.43
C ASN A 267 -20.83 -19.37 21.88
N THR A 268 -19.59 -19.53 22.34
CA THR A 268 -18.67 -20.57 21.82
C THR A 268 -19.00 -21.97 22.37
N GLU A 269 -19.79 -22.08 23.43
CA GLU A 269 -20.23 -23.35 24.00
C GLU A 269 -21.49 -23.89 23.31
N THR A 270 -22.46 -23.03 23.02
CA THR A 270 -23.77 -23.42 22.45
C THR A 270 -23.86 -23.23 20.94
N GLY A 271 -23.01 -22.37 20.36
CA GLY A 271 -23.08 -21.94 18.97
C GLY A 271 -24.16 -20.88 18.71
N GLU A 272 -24.80 -20.35 19.75
CA GLU A 272 -25.86 -19.35 19.63
C GLU A 272 -25.29 -17.97 19.25
N VAL A 273 -25.94 -17.28 18.31
CA VAL A 273 -25.62 -15.89 17.94
C VAL A 273 -26.81 -15.01 18.28
N ILE A 274 -26.56 -13.98 19.09
CA ILE A 274 -27.60 -13.06 19.58
C ILE A 274 -27.17 -11.64 19.24
N ASP A 275 -28.02 -10.91 18.52
CA ASP A 275 -27.92 -9.47 18.36
C ASP A 275 -28.75 -8.74 19.42
N VAL A 276 -28.23 -7.60 19.89
CA VAL A 276 -28.87 -6.76 20.91
C VAL A 276 -28.81 -5.30 20.46
N PRO A 277 -29.96 -4.65 20.17
CA PRO A 277 -29.99 -3.23 19.82
C PRO A 277 -29.49 -2.31 20.94
N ALA A 278 -28.97 -1.14 20.58
CA ALA A 278 -28.69 -0.07 21.52
C ALA A 278 -29.99 0.43 22.18
N SER A 279 -29.91 0.73 23.48
CA SER A 279 -31.01 1.23 24.33
C SER A 279 -31.27 2.72 24.15
#